data_AF-A0AA41R926-F1
#
_entry.id   AF-A0AA41R926-F1
#
_cell.length_a   1.000
_cell.length_b   1.000
_cell.length_c   1.000
_cell.angle_alpha   90.00
_cell.angle_beta   90.00
_cell.angle_gamma   90.00
#
_symmetry.space_group_name_H-M   'P 1'
#
loop_
_entity.id
_entity.type
_entity.pdbx_description
1 polymer ?
#
loop_
_entity_poly.entity_id
_entity_poly.type
_entity_poly.pdbx_seq_one_letter_code
_entity_poly.pdbx_strand_id
1 'polypeptide(L)'
;MRNRRLLILMLTIMIPALYACGGGGHHHDDGPPPSYAADILSDQFSDGDIAYYPADNYYDITQGPDVLFFGIDDDVWDNPPEYRAFLDFPLDGATGYDAVPSGARILSATLEIFIDTVEFDATVPTLIELVSYTSGSLQAYDFSSEPLAEISLSLDFFRSDVDNYVSIDVTPLMREAQRLGLLDLQLRFVLDYEAIYGFVGIQDPPTLAIRAPLLSVVYE
;
A
#
# COMPACT_ATOMS: atom_id res chain seq x y z
N MET A 1 59.60 14.87 42.79
CA MET A 1 60.28 13.57 42.56
C MET A 1 59.29 12.65 41.84
N ARG A 2 59.51 12.37 40.54
CA ARG A 2 59.85 11.04 39.95
C ARG A 2 58.76 9.97 40.20
N ASN A 3 58.12 9.28 39.23
CA ASN A 3 58.49 8.79 37.89
C ASN A 3 57.18 8.58 37.05
N ARG A 4 57.04 9.03 35.79
CA ARG A 4 57.27 8.31 34.51
C ARG A 4 56.85 6.83 34.45
N ARG A 5 55.92 6.46 33.54
CA ARG A 5 56.08 5.44 32.45
C ARG A 5 54.85 5.30 31.51
N LEU A 6 55.16 5.38 30.20
CA LEU A 6 54.56 4.84 28.94
C LEU A 6 53.02 4.67 28.80
N LEU A 7 52.30 5.21 27.79
CA LEU A 7 52.36 5.17 26.30
C LEU A 7 51.69 3.93 25.67
N ILE A 8 50.75 4.18 24.72
CA ILE A 8 50.17 3.41 23.58
C ILE A 8 48.67 3.79 23.51
N LEU A 9 48.22 4.81 22.77
CA LEU A 9 48.04 4.95 21.31
C LEU A 9 47.25 3.81 20.66
N MET A 10 45.97 4.05 20.33
CA MET A 10 45.27 3.50 19.14
C MET A 10 44.02 4.36 18.90
N LEU A 11 44.20 5.37 18.06
CA LEU A 11 43.15 6.18 17.45
C LEU A 11 42.78 5.49 16.12
N THR A 12 41.68 4.75 16.08
CA THR A 12 41.14 4.20 14.82
C THR A 12 40.06 5.12 14.29
N ILE A 13 40.47 6.04 13.41
CA ILE A 13 39.59 6.79 12.53
C ILE A 13 39.21 5.83 11.38
N MET A 14 37.94 5.40 11.33
CA MET A 14 37.38 4.80 10.12
C MET A 14 36.99 5.92 9.16
N ILE A 15 37.71 6.00 8.04
CA ILE A 15 37.35 6.81 6.88
C ILE A 15 36.72 5.85 5.87
N PRO A 16 35.42 5.95 5.54
CA PRO A 16 34.92 5.35 4.31
C PRO A 16 35.38 6.22 3.13
N ALA A 17 36.37 5.73 2.39
CA ALA A 17 36.73 6.26 1.08
C ALA A 17 35.67 5.78 0.07
N LEU A 18 34.64 6.59 -0.16
CA LEU A 18 33.86 6.47 -1.39
C LEU A 18 34.63 7.16 -2.51
N TYR A 19 35.26 6.33 -3.34
CA TYR A 19 35.73 6.72 -4.67
C TYR A 19 34.50 7.07 -5.52
N ALA A 20 34.13 8.35 -5.57
CA ALA A 20 33.32 8.90 -6.65
C ALA A 20 34.26 9.23 -7.83
N CYS A 21 34.46 8.26 -8.71
CA CYS A 21 35.12 8.46 -10.00
C CYS A 21 34.04 8.55 -11.09
N GLY A 22 33.79 9.78 -11.53
CA GLY A 22 32.94 10.13 -12.67
C GLY A 22 32.71 11.63 -12.55
N GLY A 23 33.33 12.50 -13.32
CA GLY A 23 33.56 12.46 -14.76
C GLY A 23 33.08 13.83 -15.23
N GLY A 24 33.98 14.81 -15.25
CA GLY A 24 33.65 16.18 -15.61
C GLY A 24 33.21 16.28 -17.07
N GLY A 25 31.98 16.75 -17.26
CA GLY A 25 31.46 17.22 -18.53
C GLY A 25 30.56 18.41 -18.25
N HIS A 26 31.06 19.62 -18.49
CA HIS A 26 30.18 20.77 -18.70
C HIS A 26 29.47 20.58 -20.04
N HIS A 27 28.35 19.88 -20.00
CA HIS A 27 27.32 19.94 -21.02
C HIS A 27 26.06 20.47 -20.34
N HIS A 28 25.45 21.47 -20.99
CA HIS A 28 24.04 21.75 -20.82
C HIS A 28 23.30 20.50 -21.31
N ASP A 29 23.17 19.50 -20.43
CA ASP A 29 22.22 18.42 -20.61
C ASP A 29 20.84 19.02 -20.32
N ASP A 30 20.15 19.45 -21.36
CA ASP A 30 18.69 19.59 -21.36
C ASP A 30 18.04 18.20 -21.40
N GLY A 31 18.56 17.26 -20.60
CA GLY A 31 17.96 15.95 -20.38
C GLY A 31 16.69 16.11 -19.54
N PRO A 32 15.71 15.19 -19.68
CA PRO A 32 14.60 15.16 -18.73
C PRO A 32 15.14 15.05 -17.30
N PRO A 33 14.40 15.60 -16.30
CA PRO A 33 14.82 15.48 -14.91
C PRO A 33 15.08 14.01 -14.55
N PRO A 34 16.03 13.72 -13.65
CA PRO A 34 16.28 12.35 -13.21
C PRO A 34 15.01 11.81 -12.53
N SER A 35 14.57 10.62 -12.95
CA SER A 35 13.49 9.88 -12.31
C SER A 35 14.03 8.86 -11.32
N TYR A 36 13.32 8.66 -10.22
CA TYR A 36 13.58 7.68 -9.18
C TYR A 36 12.48 6.63 -9.15
N ALA A 37 12.78 5.46 -8.62
CA ALA A 37 11.81 4.39 -8.38
C ALA A 37 11.81 4.03 -6.89
N ALA A 38 10.64 3.71 -6.36
CA ALA A 38 10.43 3.22 -5.00
C ALA A 38 9.49 2.01 -5.03
N ASP A 39 9.88 0.94 -4.36
CA ASP A 39 9.07 -0.26 -4.14
C ASP A 39 8.71 -0.37 -2.65
N ILE A 40 7.41 -0.36 -2.36
CA ILE A 40 6.86 -0.28 -1.00
C ILE A 40 5.86 -1.42 -0.83
N LEU A 41 6.17 -2.38 0.06
CA LEU A 41 5.18 -3.37 0.46
C LEU A 41 4.18 -2.75 1.44
N SER A 42 2.94 -3.24 1.43
CA SER A 42 1.95 -2.79 2.40
C SER A 42 2.36 -3.14 3.83
N ASP A 43 1.88 -2.35 4.78
CA ASP A 43 2.08 -2.63 6.20
C ASP A 43 1.00 -3.57 6.70
N GLN A 44 1.28 -4.87 6.64
CA GLN A 44 0.35 -5.92 7.05
C GLN A 44 -0.25 -5.71 8.45
N PHE A 45 0.48 -5.07 9.38
CA PHE A 45 -0.06 -4.81 10.71
C PHE A 45 -1.17 -3.75 10.70
N SER A 46 -1.13 -2.85 9.72
CA SER A 46 -2.07 -1.75 9.50
C SER A 46 -3.17 -2.11 8.50
N ASP A 47 -2.92 -3.07 7.64
CA ASP A 47 -3.87 -3.66 6.70
C ASP A 47 -4.98 -4.45 7.40
N GLY A 48 -6.12 -4.58 6.75
CA GLY A 48 -7.24 -5.35 7.29
C GLY A 48 -8.56 -5.20 6.56
N ASP A 49 -9.57 -5.89 7.03
CA ASP A 49 -10.93 -5.79 6.49
C ASP A 49 -11.95 -5.45 7.58
N ILE A 50 -13.04 -4.83 7.15
CA ILE A 50 -14.19 -4.55 8.01
C ILE A 50 -15.43 -5.16 7.36
N ALA A 51 -16.10 -6.04 8.10
CA ALA A 51 -17.38 -6.63 7.71
C ALA A 51 -18.53 -5.92 8.42
N TYR A 52 -19.48 -5.36 7.68
CA TYR A 52 -20.71 -4.82 8.23
C TYR A 52 -21.81 -5.87 8.18
N TYR A 53 -22.35 -6.21 9.36
CA TYR A 53 -23.49 -7.11 9.53
C TYR A 53 -24.78 -6.30 9.71
N PRO A 54 -25.54 -6.05 8.63
CA PRO A 54 -26.74 -5.23 8.67
C PRO A 54 -27.85 -5.76 9.60
N ALA A 55 -27.89 -7.06 9.91
CA ALA A 55 -28.94 -7.64 10.75
C ALA A 55 -28.81 -7.20 12.22
N ASP A 56 -27.57 -7.11 12.68
CA ASP A 56 -27.22 -6.81 14.06
C ASP A 56 -26.67 -5.38 14.22
N ASN A 57 -26.52 -4.63 13.11
CA ASN A 57 -25.85 -3.34 13.05
C ASN A 57 -24.47 -3.40 13.76
N TYR A 58 -23.69 -4.41 13.36
CA TYR A 58 -22.41 -4.77 13.95
C TYR A 58 -21.30 -4.66 12.90
N TYR A 59 -20.11 -4.27 13.33
CA TYR A 59 -18.91 -4.23 12.51
C TYR A 59 -17.91 -5.22 13.09
N ASP A 60 -17.49 -6.19 12.29
CA ASP A 60 -16.36 -7.04 12.61
C ASP A 60 -15.10 -6.47 11.95
N ILE A 61 -14.02 -6.37 12.70
CA ILE A 61 -12.77 -5.75 12.23
C ILE A 61 -11.66 -6.78 12.33
N THR A 62 -11.10 -7.12 11.18
CA THR A 62 -9.97 -8.04 11.07
C THR A 62 -8.71 -7.24 10.78
N GLN A 63 -7.78 -7.17 11.73
CA GLN A 63 -6.52 -6.45 11.59
C GLN A 63 -5.37 -7.43 11.29
N GLY A 64 -4.59 -7.15 10.25
CA GLY A 64 -3.47 -7.95 9.77
C GLY A 64 -3.76 -9.43 9.50
N PRO A 65 -4.83 -9.77 8.76
CA PRO A 65 -5.04 -11.13 8.30
C PRO A 65 -4.01 -11.52 7.22
N ASP A 66 -3.82 -12.82 6.98
CA ASP A 66 -3.03 -13.30 5.84
C ASP A 66 -3.75 -13.07 4.49
N VAL A 67 -5.07 -12.85 4.53
CA VAL A 67 -5.93 -12.58 3.38
C VAL A 67 -6.96 -11.53 3.77
N LEU A 68 -7.03 -10.42 3.03
CA LEU A 68 -8.07 -9.40 3.19
C LEU A 68 -9.27 -9.71 2.30
N PHE A 69 -10.47 -9.40 2.78
CA PHE A 69 -11.69 -9.58 2.02
C PHE A 69 -12.42 -8.27 1.71
N PHE A 70 -12.97 -8.18 0.50
CA PHE A 70 -13.99 -7.18 0.16
C PHE A 70 -15.08 -7.80 -0.72
N GLY A 71 -16.32 -7.32 -0.59
CA GLY A 71 -17.47 -7.84 -1.33
C GLY A 71 -18.70 -8.06 -0.44
N ILE A 72 -19.61 -8.92 -0.87
CA ILE A 72 -20.80 -9.33 -0.11
C ILE A 72 -20.78 -10.85 0.02
N ASP A 73 -20.67 -11.36 1.24
CA ASP A 73 -20.67 -12.79 1.54
C ASP A 73 -22.08 -13.37 1.49
N ASP A 74 -22.38 -14.18 0.47
CA ASP A 74 -23.70 -14.73 0.20
C ASP A 74 -24.01 -16.05 0.89
N ASP A 75 -23.09 -16.56 1.72
CA ASP A 75 -23.39 -17.69 2.60
C ASP A 75 -24.50 -17.33 3.63
N VAL A 76 -24.67 -16.03 3.91
CA VAL A 76 -25.70 -15.49 4.81
C VAL A 76 -26.90 -14.93 4.02
N TRP A 77 -27.80 -15.84 3.61
CA TRP A 77 -28.91 -15.59 2.68
C TRP A 77 -29.89 -14.44 2.99
N ASP A 78 -30.14 -14.11 4.26
CA ASP A 78 -31.18 -13.12 4.61
C ASP A 78 -30.63 -11.70 4.82
N ASN A 79 -29.34 -11.56 5.12
CA ASN A 79 -28.71 -10.26 5.32
C ASN A 79 -27.17 -10.37 5.25
N PRO A 80 -26.64 -10.54 4.04
CA PRO A 80 -25.24 -10.88 3.86
C PRO A 80 -24.34 -9.73 4.30
N PRO A 81 -23.23 -10.01 5.01
CA PRO A 81 -22.31 -8.96 5.43
C PRO A 81 -21.55 -8.40 4.23
N GLU A 82 -21.35 -7.08 4.25
CA GLU A 82 -20.49 -6.38 3.29
C GLU A 82 -19.09 -6.25 3.89
N TYR A 83 -18.08 -6.75 3.18
CA TYR A 83 -16.67 -6.59 3.51
C TYR A 83 -16.06 -5.45 2.71
N ARG A 84 -15.18 -4.69 3.35
CA ARG A 84 -14.29 -3.72 2.70
C ARG A 84 -12.86 -3.99 3.16
N ALA A 85 -11.93 -4.06 2.20
CA ALA A 85 -10.51 -4.26 2.49
C ALA A 85 -9.77 -2.91 2.51
N PHE A 86 -8.77 -2.82 3.37
CA PHE A 86 -7.97 -1.63 3.64
C PHE A 86 -6.49 -2.00 3.54
N LEU A 87 -5.76 -1.25 2.70
CA LEU A 87 -4.30 -1.38 2.56
C LEU A 87 -3.63 -0.07 2.97
N ASP A 88 -2.47 -0.17 3.61
CA ASP A 88 -1.63 0.91 4.11
C ASP A 88 -0.24 0.81 3.48
N PHE A 89 0.21 1.86 2.81
CA PHE A 89 1.57 1.94 2.27
C PHE A 89 2.29 3.16 2.86
N PRO A 90 3.10 2.98 3.91
CA PRO A 90 3.88 4.06 4.49
C PRO A 90 4.89 4.62 3.50
N LEU A 91 4.77 5.90 3.15
CA LEU A 91 5.59 6.55 2.12
C LEU A 91 6.90 7.13 2.68
N ASP A 92 7.10 7.07 4.00
CA ASP A 92 8.24 7.65 4.70
C ASP A 92 9.38 6.65 5.00
N GLY A 93 9.19 5.38 4.63
CA GLY A 93 10.14 4.30 4.87
C GLY A 93 10.12 3.74 6.30
N ALA A 94 9.09 4.03 7.11
CA ALA A 94 8.96 3.53 8.48
C ALA A 94 8.94 1.99 8.59
N THR A 95 8.50 1.30 7.55
CA THR A 95 8.47 -0.17 7.43
C THR A 95 9.78 -0.78 6.94
N GLY A 96 10.78 0.05 6.60
CA GLY A 96 12.08 -0.39 6.10
C GLY A 96 12.16 -0.60 4.58
N TYR A 97 11.07 -0.30 3.85
CA TYR A 97 11.03 -0.25 2.39
C TYR A 97 11.41 1.15 1.88
N ASP A 98 11.33 1.36 0.56
CA ASP A 98 11.64 2.64 -0.05
C ASP A 98 10.69 3.76 0.44
N ALA A 99 11.09 5.00 0.24
CA ALA A 99 10.30 6.17 0.60
C ALA A 99 10.03 7.04 -0.63
N VAL A 100 8.84 7.64 -0.69
CA VAL A 100 8.51 8.66 -1.68
C VAL A 100 8.50 10.02 -0.98
N PRO A 101 9.47 10.91 -1.28
CA PRO A 101 9.54 12.22 -0.63
C PRO A 101 8.23 13.00 -0.77
N SER A 102 7.81 13.66 0.30
CA SER A 102 6.64 14.55 0.25
C SER A 102 6.83 15.65 -0.81
N GLY A 103 5.82 15.79 -1.67
CA GLY A 103 5.81 16.76 -2.77
C GLY A 103 6.55 16.28 -4.02
N ALA A 104 6.97 15.01 -4.08
CA ALA A 104 7.54 14.42 -5.28
C ALA A 104 6.54 14.44 -6.45
N ARG A 105 7.05 14.66 -7.66
CA ARG A 105 6.23 14.68 -8.86
C ARG A 105 6.01 13.24 -9.34
N ILE A 106 4.84 12.68 -9.09
CA ILE A 106 4.52 11.30 -9.45
C ILE A 106 4.34 11.16 -10.97
N LEU A 107 5.22 10.38 -11.58
CA LEU A 107 5.17 10.02 -13.00
C LEU A 107 4.21 8.84 -13.21
N SER A 108 4.37 7.78 -12.44
CA SER A 108 3.49 6.61 -12.41
C SER A 108 3.47 5.97 -11.03
N ALA A 109 2.36 5.31 -10.68
CA ALA A 109 2.27 4.42 -9.53
C ALA A 109 1.44 3.19 -9.90
N THR A 110 1.97 2.01 -9.60
CA THR A 110 1.31 0.73 -9.86
C THR A 110 1.16 -0.02 -8.55
N LEU A 111 -0.05 -0.48 -8.27
CA LEU A 111 -0.33 -1.42 -7.20
C LEU A 111 -0.39 -2.82 -7.80
N GLU A 112 0.40 -3.74 -7.28
CA GLU A 112 0.35 -5.16 -7.61
C GLU A 112 -0.17 -5.94 -6.40
N ILE A 113 -1.22 -6.75 -6.61
CA ILE A 113 -1.84 -7.57 -5.57
C ILE A 113 -1.98 -9.01 -6.06
N PHE A 114 -1.81 -9.97 -5.15
CA PHE A 114 -2.03 -11.38 -5.45
C PHE A 114 -3.44 -11.80 -5.03
N ILE A 115 -4.20 -12.37 -5.95
CA ILE A 115 -5.60 -12.72 -5.72
C ILE A 115 -5.69 -14.17 -5.24
N ASP A 116 -6.19 -14.33 -4.01
CA ASP A 116 -6.43 -15.62 -3.38
C ASP A 116 -7.73 -16.25 -3.88
N THR A 117 -8.79 -15.45 -3.91
CA THR A 117 -10.16 -15.94 -4.08
C THR A 117 -10.99 -14.91 -4.85
N VAL A 118 -11.88 -15.37 -5.74
CA VAL A 118 -12.89 -14.54 -6.41
C VAL A 118 -14.19 -15.36 -6.51
N GLU A 119 -15.17 -15.04 -5.67
CA GLU A 119 -16.41 -15.81 -5.53
C GLU A 119 -17.61 -15.16 -6.22
N PHE A 120 -17.43 -14.74 -7.48
CA PHE A 120 -18.48 -14.09 -8.27
C PHE A 120 -18.83 -14.87 -9.54
N ASP A 121 -20.07 -14.79 -10.00
CA ASP A 121 -20.54 -15.53 -11.18
C ASP A 121 -20.06 -14.97 -12.53
N ALA A 122 -19.62 -13.72 -12.58
CA ALA A 122 -19.13 -13.10 -13.82
C ALA A 122 -17.92 -12.19 -13.57
N THR A 123 -18.17 -11.02 -13.00
CA THR A 123 -17.20 -9.93 -12.84
C THR A 123 -17.51 -9.20 -11.55
N VAL A 124 -16.47 -8.67 -10.91
CA VAL A 124 -16.56 -7.87 -9.69
C VAL A 124 -16.25 -6.42 -10.00
N PRO A 125 -17.26 -5.58 -10.28
CA PRO A 125 -17.04 -4.15 -10.36
C PRO A 125 -16.54 -3.66 -9.00
N THR A 126 -15.34 -3.11 -8.97
CA THR A 126 -14.65 -2.71 -7.74
C THR A 126 -14.20 -1.27 -7.87
N LEU A 127 -14.45 -0.48 -6.82
CA LEU A 127 -13.85 0.82 -6.63
C LEU A 127 -12.67 0.72 -5.67
N ILE A 128 -11.58 1.39 -6.04
CA ILE A 128 -10.48 1.71 -5.12
C ILE A 128 -10.57 3.19 -4.79
N GLU A 129 -10.61 3.46 -3.49
CA GLU A 129 -10.77 4.79 -2.94
C GLU A 129 -9.53 5.16 -2.13
N LEU A 130 -9.07 6.41 -2.28
CA LEU A 130 -8.10 6.98 -1.35
C LEU A 130 -8.85 7.32 -0.06
N VAL A 131 -8.43 6.74 1.06
CA VAL A 131 -9.01 7.00 2.38
C VAL A 131 -7.93 7.44 3.36
N SER A 132 -8.32 7.76 4.60
CA SER A 132 -7.36 7.81 5.70
C SER A 132 -7.95 7.19 6.96
N TYR A 133 -7.14 6.38 7.61
CA TYR A 133 -7.43 5.72 8.88
C TYR A 133 -6.16 5.69 9.75
N THR A 134 -6.30 5.29 11.01
CA THR A 134 -5.15 5.19 11.92
C THR A 134 -4.43 3.87 11.66
N SER A 135 -3.20 3.94 11.15
CA SER A 135 -2.34 2.76 10.94
C SER A 135 -2.26 1.88 12.19
N GLY A 136 -2.42 0.57 12.00
CA GLY A 136 -2.46 -0.45 13.05
C GLY A 136 -3.74 -0.50 13.89
N SER A 137 -4.77 0.29 13.54
CA SER A 137 -5.99 0.39 14.35
C SER A 137 -7.21 0.81 13.52
N LEU A 138 -7.66 -0.07 12.61
CA LEU A 138 -8.96 0.07 11.94
C LEU A 138 -10.09 0.21 12.96
N GLN A 139 -11.08 1.05 12.65
CA GLN A 139 -12.25 1.34 13.48
C GLN A 139 -13.53 1.20 12.66
N ALA A 140 -14.64 0.93 13.33
CA ALA A 140 -15.94 0.75 12.67
C ALA A 140 -16.36 1.94 11.79
N TYR A 141 -15.96 3.16 12.15
CA TYR A 141 -16.28 4.35 11.35
C TYR A 141 -15.49 4.42 10.03
N ASP A 142 -14.34 3.75 9.92
CA ASP A 142 -13.52 3.70 8.70
C ASP A 142 -14.24 2.99 7.56
N PHE A 143 -15.17 2.07 7.88
CA PHE A 143 -16.04 1.42 6.91
C PHE A 143 -16.78 2.42 6.03
N SER A 144 -17.29 3.50 6.65
CA SER A 144 -18.15 4.51 6.02
C SER A 144 -17.47 5.87 5.87
N SER A 145 -16.15 5.95 6.06
CA SER A 145 -15.42 7.21 5.90
C SER A 145 -15.53 7.71 4.47
N GLU A 146 -15.66 9.03 4.31
CA GLU A 146 -15.68 9.65 2.99
C GLU A 146 -14.31 9.50 2.31
N PRO A 147 -14.25 9.12 1.02
CA PRO A 147 -13.01 9.14 0.25
C PRO A 147 -12.36 10.53 0.27
N LEU A 148 -11.03 10.56 0.34
CA LEU A 148 -10.24 11.79 0.29
C LEU A 148 -10.06 12.35 -1.13
N ALA A 149 -10.33 11.53 -2.14
CA ALA A 149 -10.28 11.91 -3.54
C ALA A 149 -11.69 11.91 -4.13
N GLU A 150 -12.00 12.89 -4.99
CA GLU A 150 -13.22 12.85 -5.83
C GLU A 150 -13.14 11.77 -6.92
N ILE A 151 -11.97 11.15 -7.10
CA ILE A 151 -11.71 10.11 -8.09
C ILE A 151 -11.57 8.78 -7.34
N SER A 152 -12.46 7.83 -7.65
CA SER A 152 -12.27 6.42 -7.37
C SER A 152 -11.82 5.71 -8.65
N LEU A 153 -10.96 4.69 -8.52
CA LEU A 153 -10.56 3.87 -9.65
C LEU A 153 -11.52 2.70 -9.77
N SER A 154 -12.13 2.53 -10.95
CA SER A 154 -12.96 1.36 -11.24
C SER A 154 -12.09 0.28 -11.89
N LEU A 155 -12.19 -0.95 -11.39
CA LEU A 155 -11.59 -2.13 -11.99
C LEU A 155 -12.49 -3.35 -11.81
N ASP A 156 -12.25 -4.35 -12.65
CA ASP A 156 -13.00 -5.59 -12.65
C ASP A 156 -12.07 -6.74 -12.23
N PHE A 157 -12.49 -7.52 -11.23
CA PHE A 157 -11.87 -8.83 -10.96
C PHE A 157 -12.62 -9.96 -11.64
N PHE A 158 -11.87 -10.97 -12.05
CA PHE A 158 -12.38 -12.15 -12.75
C PHE A 158 -11.96 -13.42 -12.01
N ARG A 159 -12.75 -14.49 -12.13
CA ARG A 159 -12.35 -15.83 -11.63
C ARG A 159 -11.00 -16.31 -12.18
N SER A 160 -10.57 -15.80 -13.33
CA SER A 160 -9.25 -16.10 -13.91
C SER A 160 -8.07 -15.46 -13.16
N ASP A 161 -8.32 -14.47 -12.31
CA ASP A 161 -7.27 -13.76 -11.58
C ASP A 161 -6.83 -14.52 -10.33
N VAL A 162 -7.62 -15.50 -9.87
CA VAL A 162 -7.26 -16.42 -8.79
C VAL A 162 -5.90 -17.05 -9.06
N ASP A 163 -5.05 -17.07 -8.03
CA ASP A 163 -3.66 -17.52 -8.08
C ASP A 163 -2.74 -16.69 -9.00
N ASN A 164 -3.14 -15.47 -9.37
CA ASN A 164 -2.35 -14.56 -10.21
C ASN A 164 -2.22 -13.17 -9.57
N TYR A 165 -1.25 -12.41 -10.09
CA TYR A 165 -1.11 -10.99 -9.76
C TYR A 165 -2.00 -10.15 -10.66
N VAL A 166 -2.63 -9.15 -10.06
CA VAL A 166 -3.35 -8.08 -10.75
C VAL A 166 -2.58 -6.79 -10.55
N SER A 167 -2.20 -6.14 -11.65
CA SER A 167 -1.52 -4.84 -11.64
C SER A 167 -2.52 -3.72 -11.94
N ILE A 168 -2.55 -2.71 -11.08
CA ILE A 168 -3.54 -1.63 -11.10
C ILE A 168 -2.79 -0.30 -11.17
N ASP A 169 -3.15 0.54 -12.14
CA ASP A 169 -2.61 1.90 -12.24
C ASP A 169 -3.27 2.80 -11.18
N VAL A 170 -2.56 3.02 -10.08
CA VAL A 170 -2.96 3.88 -8.96
C VAL A 170 -2.35 5.29 -9.06
N THR A 171 -1.80 5.67 -10.22
CA THR A 171 -1.20 6.98 -10.44
C THR A 171 -2.11 8.14 -10.03
N PRO A 172 -3.42 8.15 -10.36
CA PRO A 172 -4.31 9.25 -9.95
C PRO A 172 -4.42 9.38 -8.43
N LEU A 173 -4.54 8.26 -7.71
CA LEU A 173 -4.67 8.25 -6.25
C LEU A 173 -3.35 8.65 -5.57
N MET A 174 -2.21 8.15 -6.07
CA MET A 174 -0.90 8.50 -5.54
C MET A 174 -0.56 9.98 -5.75
N ARG A 175 -0.95 10.57 -6.89
CA ARG A 175 -0.85 12.02 -7.11
C ARG A 175 -1.69 12.81 -6.12
N GLU A 176 -2.90 12.34 -5.83
CA GLU A 176 -3.77 13.01 -4.88
C GLU A 176 -3.26 12.91 -3.44
N ALA A 177 -2.73 11.74 -3.03
CA ALA A 177 -2.05 11.58 -1.75
C ALA A 177 -0.89 12.57 -1.58
N GLN A 178 -0.04 12.72 -2.61
CA GLN A 178 1.04 13.72 -2.61
C GLN A 178 0.51 15.16 -2.57
N ARG A 179 -0.56 15.47 -3.30
CA ARG A 179 -1.19 16.80 -3.29
C ARG A 179 -1.74 17.16 -1.90
N LEU A 180 -2.29 16.17 -1.19
CA LEU A 180 -2.82 16.30 0.16
C LEU A 180 -1.72 16.28 1.23
N GLY A 181 -0.50 15.86 0.89
CA GLY A 181 0.62 15.74 1.82
C GLY A 181 0.45 14.60 2.81
N LEU A 182 -0.19 13.50 2.39
CA LEU A 182 -0.36 12.30 3.21
C LEU A 182 1.00 11.61 3.41
N LEU A 183 1.19 11.03 4.59
CA LEU A 183 2.38 10.23 4.92
C LEU A 183 2.27 8.79 4.41
N ASP A 184 1.04 8.36 4.12
CA ASP A 184 0.70 7.01 3.74
C ASP A 184 -0.21 7.06 2.50
N LEU A 185 -0.09 6.07 1.62
CA LEU A 185 -1.11 5.80 0.61
C LEU A 185 -2.06 4.74 1.18
N GLN A 186 -3.20 5.19 1.68
CA GLN A 186 -4.22 4.34 2.28
C GLN A 186 -5.37 4.10 1.30
N LEU A 187 -5.62 2.84 0.97
CA LEU A 187 -6.57 2.43 -0.06
C LEU A 187 -7.70 1.61 0.55
N ARG A 188 -8.93 1.87 0.11
CA ARG A 188 -10.11 1.05 0.43
C ARG A 188 -10.67 0.41 -0.84
N PHE A 189 -10.90 -0.90 -0.79
CA PHE A 189 -11.57 -1.67 -1.84
C PHE A 189 -13.04 -1.85 -1.47
N VAL A 190 -13.94 -1.48 -2.38
CA VAL A 190 -15.39 -1.57 -2.22
C VAL A 190 -16.04 -1.95 -3.54
N LEU A 191 -17.24 -2.52 -3.53
CA LEU A 191 -17.97 -2.83 -4.77
C LEU A 191 -18.51 -1.57 -5.46
N ASP A 192 -18.40 -1.53 -6.80
CA ASP A 192 -18.98 -0.51 -7.68
C ASP A 192 -20.43 -0.90 -8.03
N TYR A 193 -21.42 -0.46 -7.22
CA TYR A 193 -22.88 -0.65 -7.35
C TYR A 193 -23.53 -1.95 -6.80
N GLU A 194 -24.85 -1.84 -6.59
CA GLU A 194 -25.72 -2.67 -5.73
C GLU A 194 -25.84 -4.16 -6.13
N ALA A 195 -25.64 -5.01 -5.11
CA ALA A 195 -26.11 -6.39 -4.97
C ALA A 195 -25.61 -7.41 -6.01
N ILE A 196 -24.30 -7.41 -6.27
CA ILE A 196 -23.65 -8.62 -6.75
C ILE A 196 -23.05 -9.33 -5.54
N TYR A 197 -23.48 -10.57 -5.34
CA TYR A 197 -22.99 -11.47 -4.32
C TYR A 197 -21.64 -12.07 -4.71
N GLY A 198 -20.78 -12.23 -3.71
CA GLY A 198 -19.41 -12.71 -3.83
C GLY A 198 -18.42 -11.80 -3.09
N PHE A 199 -17.23 -12.32 -2.80
CA PHE A 199 -16.11 -11.53 -2.30
C PHE A 199 -14.80 -11.91 -2.99
N VAL A 200 -13.84 -10.98 -2.92
CA VAL A 200 -12.48 -11.15 -3.41
C VAL A 200 -11.55 -11.21 -2.20
N GLY A 201 -10.63 -12.19 -2.23
CA GLY A 201 -9.55 -12.34 -1.26
C GLY A 201 -8.24 -11.81 -1.85
N ILE A 202 -7.59 -10.88 -1.15
CA ILE A 202 -6.25 -10.36 -1.49
C ILE A 202 -5.26 -10.97 -0.49
N GLN A 203 -4.21 -11.64 -0.97
CA GLN A 203 -3.17 -12.16 -0.06
C GLN A 203 -2.33 -11.02 0.50
N ASP A 204 -2.08 -11.08 1.80
CA ASP A 204 -1.18 -10.20 2.52
C ASP A 204 -0.49 -10.94 3.68
N PRO A 205 0.44 -11.86 3.41
CA PRO A 205 1.08 -12.68 4.44
C PRO A 205 2.29 -11.97 5.08
N PRO A 206 2.53 -12.11 6.41
CA PRO A 206 3.63 -11.42 7.13
C PRO A 206 5.03 -11.89 6.70
N THR A 207 5.10 -13.11 6.15
CA THR A 207 6.35 -13.88 6.01
C THR A 207 6.69 -14.21 4.56
N LEU A 208 5.77 -13.94 3.62
CA LEU A 208 5.93 -14.22 2.20
C LEU A 208 5.73 -12.93 1.41
N ALA A 209 6.70 -12.02 1.52
CA ALA A 209 6.78 -10.77 0.77
C ALA A 209 6.54 -10.91 -0.74
N ILE A 210 6.68 -12.13 -1.28
CA ILE A 210 6.37 -12.43 -2.68
C ILE A 210 4.90 -12.11 -3.00
N ARG A 211 3.94 -12.39 -2.11
CA ARG A 211 2.51 -12.24 -2.38
C ARG A 211 1.84 -11.07 -1.68
N ALA A 212 2.58 -10.36 -0.82
CA ALA A 212 2.08 -9.15 -0.18
C ALA A 212 1.83 -8.05 -1.24
N PRO A 213 0.84 -7.18 -1.03
CA PRO A 213 0.60 -6.03 -1.91
C PRO A 213 1.86 -5.18 -2.06
N LEU A 214 2.17 -4.81 -3.30
CA LEU A 214 3.35 -4.02 -3.66
C LEU A 214 2.93 -2.75 -4.39
N LEU A 215 3.37 -1.61 -3.87
CA LEU A 215 3.28 -0.32 -4.53
C LEU A 215 4.62 0.03 -5.17
N SER A 216 4.65 0.13 -6.49
CA SER A 216 5.81 0.62 -7.26
C SER A 216 5.54 2.03 -7.77
N VAL A 217 6.38 2.99 -7.39
CA VAL A 217 6.23 4.41 -7.72
C VAL A 217 7.44 4.91 -8.51
N VAL A 218 7.18 5.63 -9.59
CA VAL A 218 8.21 6.39 -10.32
C VAL A 218 7.94 7.88 -10.14
N TYR A 219 8.95 8.64 -9.70
CA TYR A 219 8.80 10.04 -9.36
C TYR A 219 10.05 10.88 -9.71
N GLU A 220 9.89 12.20 -9.67
CA GLU A 220 10.97 13.20 -9.80
C GLU A 220 11.00 14.17 -8.61
#